data_AF-A0A7S4J180-F1
#
_entry.id   AF-A0A7S4J180-F1
#
_cell.length_a   1.000
_cell.length_b   1.000
_cell.length_c   1.000
_cell.angle_alpha   90.00
_cell.angle_beta   90.00
_cell.angle_gamma   90.00
#
_symmetry.space_group_name_H-M   'P 1'
#
loop_
_entity.id
_entity.type
_entity.pdbx_description
1 polymer ?
#
loop_
_entity_poly.entity_id
_entity_poly.type
_entity_poly.pdbx_seq_one_letter_code
_entity_poly.pdbx_strand_id
1 'polypeptide(L)'
;KWVQGAAFDPTKAQDERSYDGVASREFAADKWRARGAWSADELVTALFGALDAGTPFYIICQDHETTRAQDDGRMQWAADDLIFRRAPLSRWSEQYGEEYKATAARFV
;
A
#
# COMPACT_ATOMS: atom_id res chain seq x y z
N LYS A 1 -14.85 -1.18 22.61
CA LYS A 1 -15.84 -2.22 22.21
C LYS A 1 -15.51 -2.59 20.77
N TRP A 2 -15.08 -3.82 20.51
CA TRP A 2 -14.90 -4.31 19.14
C TRP A 2 -16.26 -4.24 18.44
N VAL A 3 -16.35 -3.53 17.33
CA VAL A 3 -17.53 -3.58 16.48
C VAL A 3 -17.44 -4.92 15.76
N GLN A 4 -18.26 -5.87 16.19
CA GLN A 4 -18.39 -7.13 15.49
C GLN A 4 -18.92 -6.77 14.10
N GLY A 5 -18.06 -6.88 13.08
CA GLY A 5 -18.48 -6.70 11.69
C GLY A 5 -19.69 -7.59 11.39
N ALA A 6 -20.49 -7.20 10.41
CA ALA A 6 -21.64 -7.99 9.99
C ALA A 6 -21.24 -9.46 9.83
N ALA A 7 -22.14 -10.38 10.21
CA ALA A 7 -21.89 -11.81 10.06
C ALA A 7 -21.40 -12.11 8.64
N PHE A 8 -20.31 -12.88 8.53
CA PHE A 8 -19.75 -13.28 7.25
C PHE A 8 -20.87 -13.87 6.38
N ASP A 9 -21.14 -13.20 5.25
CA ASP A 9 -22.16 -13.61 4.29
C ASP A 9 -21.48 -14.44 3.18
N PRO A 10 -21.59 -15.78 3.23
CA PRO A 10 -20.94 -16.65 2.26
C PRO A 10 -21.48 -16.48 0.84
N THR A 11 -22.64 -15.83 0.66
CA THR A 11 -23.22 -15.54 -0.66
C THR A 11 -22.60 -14.32 -1.32
N LYS A 12 -21.97 -13.44 -0.54
CA LYS A 12 -21.18 -12.29 -1.03
C LYS A 12 -19.70 -12.63 -1.21
N ALA A 13 -19.24 -13.75 -0.65
CA ALA A 13 -17.95 -14.32 -0.97
C ALA A 13 -18.03 -14.91 -2.39
N GLN A 14 -17.93 -14.06 -3.41
CA GLN A 14 -17.58 -14.55 -4.74
C GLN A 14 -16.23 -15.23 -4.60
N ASP A 15 -16.18 -16.53 -4.89
CA ASP A 15 -14.97 -17.32 -4.74
C ASP A 15 -13.88 -16.71 -5.64
N GLU A 16 -12.96 -15.97 -5.04
CA GLU A 16 -11.83 -15.37 -5.77
C GLU A 16 -10.94 -16.43 -6.42
N ARG A 17 -11.18 -17.72 -6.12
CA ARG A 17 -10.53 -18.90 -6.69
C ARG A 17 -11.26 -19.52 -7.88
N SER A 18 -12.42 -19.00 -8.31
CA SER A 18 -12.96 -19.35 -9.63
C SER A 18 -12.10 -18.67 -10.71
N TYR A 19 -10.90 -19.21 -10.91
CA TYR A 19 -10.01 -18.83 -11.99
C TYR A 19 -10.31 -19.75 -13.19
N ASP A 20 -11.06 -19.22 -14.13
CA ASP A 20 -11.54 -19.84 -15.37
C ASP A 20 -10.50 -19.81 -16.51
N GLY A 21 -9.23 -19.61 -16.15
CA GLY A 21 -8.10 -20.10 -16.94
C GLY A 21 -7.48 -19.12 -17.94
N VAL A 22 -8.12 -18.02 -18.32
CA VAL A 22 -7.44 -16.99 -19.14
C VAL A 22 -8.05 -15.59 -18.90
N ALA A 23 -7.57 -14.90 -17.88
CA ALA A 23 -7.72 -13.45 -17.85
C ALA A 23 -6.77 -12.87 -18.92
N SER A 24 -7.31 -12.17 -19.92
CA SER A 24 -6.46 -11.39 -20.82
C SER A 24 -5.65 -10.38 -20.00
N ARG A 25 -4.49 -9.94 -20.52
CA ARG A 25 -3.65 -8.96 -19.82
C ARG A 25 -4.43 -7.69 -19.49
N GLU A 26 -5.29 -7.27 -20.41
CA GLU A 26 -6.15 -6.09 -20.28
C GLU A 26 -7.18 -6.29 -19.17
N PHE A 27 -7.89 -7.43 -19.17
CA PHE A 27 -8.87 -7.74 -18.11
C PHE A 27 -8.21 -7.79 -16.73
N ALA A 28 -7.03 -8.40 -16.62
CA ALA A 28 -6.28 -8.43 -15.38
C ALA A 28 -5.87 -7.00 -14.96
N ALA A 29 -5.30 -6.21 -15.86
CA ALA A 29 -4.86 -4.85 -15.58
C ALA A 29 -6.01 -3.96 -15.10
N ASP A 30 -7.17 -4.00 -15.75
CA ASP A 30 -8.34 -3.22 -15.36
C ASP A 30 -8.88 -3.65 -13.99
N LYS A 31 -8.93 -4.97 -13.74
CA LYS A 31 -9.34 -5.51 -12.44
C LYS A 31 -8.41 -5.10 -11.31
N TRP A 32 -7.09 -5.11 -11.54
CA TRP A 32 -6.10 -4.71 -10.53
C TRP A 32 -6.11 -3.22 -10.27
N ARG A 33 -6.19 -2.40 -11.32
CA ARG A 33 -6.32 -0.95 -11.20
C ARG A 33 -7.58 -0.56 -10.44
N ALA A 34 -8.71 -1.23 -10.68
CA ALA A 34 -9.95 -1.02 -9.93
C ALA A 34 -9.82 -1.32 -8.42
N ARG A 35 -8.83 -2.13 -8.03
CA ARG A 35 -8.50 -2.45 -6.63
C ARG A 35 -7.39 -1.55 -6.07
N GLY A 36 -7.01 -0.49 -6.77
CA GLY A 36 -5.93 0.40 -6.38
C GLY A 36 -4.53 -0.17 -6.63
N ALA A 37 -4.39 -1.41 -7.11
CA ALA A 37 -3.10 -2.05 -7.33
C ALA A 37 -2.52 -1.74 -8.72
N TRP A 38 -1.19 -1.73 -8.82
CA TRP A 38 -0.52 -1.71 -10.13
C TRP A 38 -0.80 -2.97 -10.94
N SER A 39 -0.91 -2.78 -12.24
CA SER A 39 -0.79 -3.84 -13.22
C SER A 39 0.65 -4.35 -13.30
N ALA A 40 0.83 -5.56 -13.84
CA ALA A 40 2.16 -6.12 -14.06
C ALA A 40 3.02 -5.24 -14.99
N ASP A 41 2.41 -4.62 -16.00
CA ASP A 41 3.13 -3.77 -16.96
C ASP A 41 3.61 -2.46 -16.33
N GLU A 42 2.80 -1.85 -15.44
CA GLU A 42 3.21 -0.68 -14.65
C GLU A 42 4.40 -1.00 -13.74
N LEU A 43 4.34 -2.14 -13.05
CA LEU A 43 5.44 -2.63 -12.20
C LEU A 43 6.73 -2.83 -13.01
N VAL A 44 6.64 -3.52 -14.14
CA VAL A 44 7.79 -3.81 -14.99
C VAL A 44 8.40 -2.51 -15.56
N THR A 45 7.54 -1.59 -15.99
CA THR A 45 7.97 -0.28 -16.50
C THR A 45 8.71 0.52 -15.42
N ALA A 46 8.16 0.56 -14.20
CA ALA A 46 8.79 1.25 -13.07
C ALA A 46 10.12 0.60 -12.67
N LEU A 47 10.17 -0.73 -12.65
CA LEU A 47 11.37 -1.50 -12.34
C LEU A 47 12.50 -1.18 -13.32
N PHE A 48 12.27 -1.32 -14.62
CA PHE A 48 13.31 -1.08 -15.62
C PHE A 48 13.71 0.40 -15.69
N GLY A 49 12.75 1.32 -15.56
CA GLY A 49 13.06 2.76 -15.48
C GLY A 49 13.98 3.10 -14.30
N ALA A 50 13.78 2.48 -13.14
CA ALA A 50 14.64 2.69 -11.97
C ALA A 50 16.03 2.03 -12.12
N LEU A 51 16.11 0.89 -12.82
CA LEU A 51 17.38 0.25 -13.14
C LEU A 51 18.20 1.09 -14.12
N ASP A 52 17.58 1.60 -15.19
CA ASP A 52 18.22 2.44 -16.20
C ASP A 52 18.72 3.77 -15.62
N ALA A 53 18.01 4.32 -14.62
CA ALA A 53 18.43 5.51 -13.89
C ALA A 53 19.68 5.29 -13.01
N GLY A 54 20.18 4.06 -12.85
CA GLY A 54 21.46 3.78 -12.21
C GLY A 54 21.43 3.63 -10.68
N THR A 55 20.31 3.13 -10.13
CA THR A 55 20.00 2.76 -8.72
C THR A 55 19.37 3.82 -7.81
N PRO A 56 18.29 3.40 -7.11
CA PRO A 56 18.38 3.03 -5.69
C PRO A 56 18.29 1.52 -5.45
N PHE A 57 18.83 1.04 -4.31
CA PHE A 57 18.75 -0.38 -3.87
C PHE A 57 17.31 -0.86 -3.66
N TYR A 58 16.42 0.05 -3.22
CA TYR A 58 14.99 -0.22 -3.08
C TYR A 58 14.21 0.50 -4.17
N ILE A 59 13.39 -0.25 -4.91
CA ILE A 59 12.41 0.30 -5.84
C ILE A 59 11.06 0.25 -5.14
N ILE A 60 10.58 1.43 -4.75
CA ILE A 60 9.30 1.57 -4.06
C ILE A 60 8.20 1.65 -5.12
N CYS A 61 7.37 0.61 -5.14
CA CYS A 61 6.19 0.58 -5.99
C CYS A 61 5.13 1.46 -5.35
N GLN A 62 4.59 2.42 -6.11
CA GLN A 62 3.40 3.14 -5.68
C GLN A 62 2.18 2.27 -5.94
N ASP A 63 1.09 2.60 -5.29
CA ASP A 63 -0.23 2.15 -5.68
C ASP A 63 -1.02 3.36 -6.23
N HIS A 64 -2.27 3.13 -6.63
CA HIS A 64 -3.15 4.21 -7.07
C HIS A 64 -3.91 4.85 -5.91
N GLU A 65 -3.55 4.54 -4.65
CA GLU A 65 -4.24 5.01 -3.43
C GLU A 65 -3.45 6.09 -2.69
N THR A 66 -2.12 6.03 -2.70
CA THR A 66 -1.26 7.00 -2.03
C THR A 66 -0.12 7.55 -2.86
N THR A 67 0.26 8.79 -2.55
CA THR A 67 1.37 9.46 -3.24
C THR A 67 2.71 8.95 -2.72
N ARG A 68 3.74 9.02 -3.57
CA ARG A 68 5.11 8.68 -3.15
C ARG A 68 5.54 9.38 -1.87
N ALA A 69 5.20 10.66 -1.72
CA ALA A 69 5.60 11.44 -0.56
C ALA A 69 4.89 10.94 0.71
N GLN A 70 3.60 10.58 0.63
CA GLN A 70 2.90 9.93 1.74
C GLN A 70 3.57 8.61 2.17
N ASP A 71 4.00 7.79 1.22
CA ASP A 71 4.71 6.56 1.53
C ASP A 71 6.08 6.80 2.13
N ASP A 72 6.84 7.78 1.63
CA ASP A 72 8.11 8.20 2.24
C ASP A 72 7.91 8.65 3.70
N GLY A 73 6.83 9.39 3.99
CA GLY A 73 6.48 9.79 5.36
C GLY A 73 6.08 8.61 6.25
N ARG A 74 5.37 7.62 5.71
CA ARG A 74 5.01 6.38 6.44
C ARG A 74 6.24 5.52 6.71
N MET A 75 7.16 5.42 5.76
CA MET A 75 8.42 4.70 5.94
C MET A 75 9.29 5.37 7.00
N GLN A 76 9.43 6.70 6.96
CA GLN A 76 10.13 7.46 7.99
C GLN A 76 9.51 7.21 9.37
N TRP A 77 8.18 7.31 9.48
CA TRP A 77 7.50 7.09 10.75
C TRP A 77 7.72 5.68 11.31
N ALA A 78 7.63 4.66 10.45
CA ALA A 78 7.88 3.27 10.85
C ALA A 78 9.33 3.05 11.29
N ALA A 79 10.30 3.69 10.63
CA ALA A 79 11.70 3.65 11.05
C ALA A 79 11.89 4.37 12.40
N ASP A 80 11.23 5.49 12.60
CA ASP A 80 11.27 6.27 13.85
C ASP A 80 10.65 5.50 15.03
N ASP A 81 9.60 4.71 14.80
CA ASP A 81 9.03 3.83 15.82
C ASP A 81 10.09 2.87 16.38
N LEU A 82 10.96 2.34 15.51
CA LEU A 82 12.07 1.48 15.91
C LEU A 82 13.17 2.26 16.65
N ILE A 83 13.53 3.44 16.14
CA ILE A 83 14.61 4.28 16.70
C ILE A 83 14.23 4.79 18.10
N PHE A 84 13.02 5.31 18.27
CA PHE A 84 12.54 5.89 19.52
C PHE A 84 11.86 4.88 20.45
N ARG A 85 11.82 3.60 20.05
CA ARG A 85 11.16 2.51 20.77
C ARG A 85 9.71 2.84 21.15
N ARG A 86 8.96 3.40 20.20
CA ARG A 86 7.54 3.66 20.38
C ARG A 86 6.77 2.32 20.37
N ALA A 87 5.54 2.36 20.87
CA ALA A 87 4.65 1.20 20.80
C ALA A 87 4.41 0.77 19.33
N PRO A 88 4.22 -0.52 19.04
CA PRO A 88 3.90 -0.98 17.70
C PRO A 88 2.62 -0.31 17.17
N LEU A 89 2.61 0.06 15.89
CA LEU A 89 1.52 0.78 15.24
C LEU A 89 1.22 2.14 15.90
N SER A 90 2.27 2.85 16.34
CA SER A 90 2.16 4.10 17.11
C SER A 90 1.30 5.18 16.41
N ARG A 91 1.23 5.17 15.08
CA ARG A 91 0.43 6.12 14.28
C ARG A 91 -1.06 6.15 14.63
N TRP A 92 -1.58 5.05 15.18
CA TRP A 92 -2.97 4.93 15.61
C TRP A 92 -3.15 5.12 17.12
N SER A 93 -2.07 5.30 17.87
CA SER A 93 -2.11 5.58 19.29
C SER A 93 -2.53 7.02 19.54
N GLU A 94 -3.40 7.24 20.53
CA GLU A 94 -3.77 8.58 20.99
C GLU A 94 -2.56 9.40 21.42
N GLN A 95 -1.51 8.75 21.94
CA GLN A 95 -0.30 9.41 22.42
C GLN A 95 0.55 10.02 21.29
N TYR A 96 0.59 9.37 20.12
CA TYR A 96 1.51 9.73 19.02
C TYR A 96 0.79 10.25 17.77
N GLY A 97 -0.56 10.31 17.78
CA GLY A 97 -1.35 10.73 16.62
C GLY A 97 -1.03 12.14 16.12
N GLU A 98 -0.83 13.11 17.03
CA GLU A 98 -0.47 14.48 16.62
C GLU A 98 0.96 14.57 16.08
N GLU A 99 1.89 13.83 16.66
CA GLU A 99 3.28 13.75 16.18
C GLU A 99 3.33 13.08 14.80
N TYR A 100 2.50 12.05 14.57
CA TYR A 100 2.34 11.42 13.26
C TYR A 100 1.80 12.41 12.23
N LYS A 101 0.74 13.17 12.55
CA LYS A 101 0.19 14.20 11.64
C LYS A 101 1.22 15.27 11.31
N ALA A 102 1.97 15.73 12.30
CA ALA A 102 3.04 16.71 12.11
C ALA A 102 4.15 16.17 11.21
N THR A 103 4.49 14.89 11.35
CA THR A 103 5.48 14.24 10.48
C THR A 103 4.93 14.06 9.07
N ALA A 104 3.71 13.55 8.92
CA ALA A 104 3.06 13.35 7.63
C ALA A 104 2.96 14.65 6.83
N ALA A 105 2.63 15.77 7.49
CA ALA A 105 2.55 17.09 6.85
C ALA A 105 3.88 17.59 6.24
N ARG A 106 5.03 16.99 6.58
CA ARG A 106 6.33 17.30 5.94
C ARG A 106 6.48 16.66 4.56
N PHE A 107 5.65 15.68 4.25
CA PHE A 107 5.68 14.90 3.02
C PHE A 107 4.40 15.08 2.18
N VAL A 108 3.68 16.19 2.36
CA VAL A 108 2.49 16.55 1.57
C VAL A 108 2.81 17.77 0.71
#